data_AF-A0A533BHG7-F1
#
_entry.id   AF-A0A533BHG7-F1
#
_cell.length_a   1.000
_cell.length_b   1.000
_cell.length_c   1.000
_cell.angle_alpha   90.00
_cell.angle_beta   90.00
_cell.angle_gamma   90.00
#
_symmetry.space_group_name_H-M   'P 1'
#
loop_
_entity.id
_entity.type
_entity.pdbx_description
1 polymer ?
#
loop_
_entity_poly.entity_id
_entity_poly.type
_entity_poly.pdbx_seq_one_letter_code
_entity_poly.pdbx_strand_id
1 'polypeptide(L)'
;MLKEVTGDILLTKADALAHGVAPNDNFANGLALALRERWPAMYKDFRHYSQTFTPKTGELWTWAGVGGVRIVSLYTQEPAASHGARPGRATIENVNHCLKALCKTIEAEKFKSVALPRLATGVGGLDWKDVKPLMEKHLSHLSIPVYVYSTYHPGVQAEE
;
A
#
# COMPACT_ATOMS: atom_id res chain seq x y z
N MET A 1 -10.94 13.51 -3.38
CA MET A 1 -12.12 12.71 -3.83
C MET A 1 -11.72 11.25 -3.89
N LEU A 2 -12.39 10.37 -3.15
CA LEU A 2 -12.14 8.93 -3.16
C LEU A 2 -13.10 8.26 -4.17
N LYS A 3 -12.55 7.53 -5.14
CA LYS A 3 -13.29 6.85 -6.21
C LYS A 3 -12.99 5.36 -6.17
N GLU A 4 -14.01 4.54 -6.05
CA GLU A 4 -13.87 3.10 -6.24
C GLU A 4 -13.80 2.78 -7.73
N VAL A 5 -12.83 1.94 -8.12
CA VAL A 5 -12.59 1.56 -9.52
C VAL A 5 -12.37 0.05 -9.63
N THR A 6 -12.50 -0.44 -10.86
CA THR A 6 -12.40 -1.85 -11.22
C THR A 6 -11.29 -2.02 -12.25
N GLY A 7 -10.35 -2.94 -12.01
CA GLY A 7 -9.22 -3.17 -12.91
C GLY A 7 -8.03 -3.82 -12.24
N ASP A 8 -6.89 -3.81 -12.94
CA ASP A 8 -5.60 -4.23 -12.43
C ASP A 8 -4.84 -3.02 -11.90
N ILE A 9 -4.62 -2.97 -10.58
CA ILE A 9 -3.90 -1.86 -9.94
C ILE A 9 -2.47 -1.70 -10.46
N LEU A 10 -1.86 -2.76 -11.00
CA LEU A 10 -0.54 -2.65 -11.61
C LEU A 10 -0.56 -1.78 -12.88
N LEU A 11 -1.73 -1.60 -13.50
CA LEU A 11 -1.90 -0.77 -14.70
C LEU A 11 -2.34 0.67 -14.38
N THR A 12 -2.38 1.04 -13.09
CA THR A 12 -2.73 2.40 -12.65
C THR A 12 -1.88 3.46 -13.35
N LYS A 13 -2.52 4.58 -13.67
CA LYS A 13 -1.89 5.84 -14.11
C LYS A 13 -1.79 6.84 -12.97
N ALA A 14 -2.12 6.43 -11.75
CA ALA A 14 -1.92 7.27 -10.57
C ALA A 14 -0.43 7.58 -10.37
N ASP A 15 -0.17 8.76 -9.79
CA ASP A 15 1.18 9.26 -9.53
C ASP A 15 1.92 8.38 -8.49
N ALA A 16 1.18 7.78 -7.54
CA ALA A 16 1.71 6.80 -6.61
C ALA A 16 0.78 5.60 -6.41
N LEU A 17 1.35 4.42 -6.18
CA LEU A 17 0.65 3.19 -5.79
C LEU A 17 1.00 2.85 -4.35
N ALA A 18 0.01 2.82 -3.45
CA ALA A 18 0.19 2.40 -2.08
C ALA A 18 -0.34 0.98 -1.83
N HIS A 19 0.38 0.18 -1.05
CA HIS A 19 0.00 -1.20 -0.72
C HIS A 19 0.31 -1.54 0.74
N GLY A 20 -0.38 -2.54 1.29
CA GLY A 20 -0.21 -2.98 2.68
C GLY A 20 0.73 -4.17 2.78
N VAL A 21 1.70 -4.10 3.70
CA VAL A 21 2.68 -5.16 4.00
C VAL A 21 3.03 -5.14 5.49
N ALA A 22 3.86 -6.09 5.93
CA ALA A 22 4.51 -6.00 7.23
C ALA A 22 5.89 -5.33 7.16
N PRO A 23 6.43 -4.85 8.29
CA PRO A 23 7.86 -4.61 8.40
C PRO A 23 8.66 -5.88 8.08
N ASN A 24 9.76 -5.76 7.34
CA ASN A 24 10.58 -6.90 6.89
C ASN A 24 9.84 -7.97 6.07
N ASP A 25 8.72 -7.63 5.43
CA ASP A 25 7.96 -8.57 4.60
C ASP A 25 8.81 -9.11 3.43
N ASN A 26 8.59 -10.38 3.08
CA ASN A 26 9.30 -11.03 1.99
C ASN A 26 8.61 -10.88 0.62
N PHE A 27 7.45 -10.22 0.58
CA PHE A 27 6.63 -9.98 -0.62
C PHE A 27 6.33 -11.29 -1.36
N ALA A 28 5.93 -12.33 -0.62
CA ALA A 28 5.75 -13.68 -1.16
C ALA A 28 4.35 -13.98 -1.70
N ASN A 29 3.38 -13.07 -1.57
CA ASN A 29 2.02 -13.28 -2.06
C ASN A 29 1.29 -11.96 -2.38
N GLY A 30 0.13 -12.09 -3.02
CA GLY A 30 -0.79 -10.99 -3.31
C GLY A 30 -0.17 -9.88 -4.15
N LEU A 31 -0.61 -8.65 -3.90
CA LEU A 31 -0.10 -7.47 -4.61
C LEU A 31 1.40 -7.26 -4.35
N ALA A 32 1.88 -7.50 -3.13
CA ALA A 32 3.29 -7.32 -2.79
C ALA A 32 4.21 -8.19 -3.67
N LEU A 33 3.83 -9.45 -3.94
CA LEU A 33 4.55 -10.31 -4.88
C LEU A 33 4.58 -9.74 -6.29
N ALA A 34 3.43 -9.31 -6.81
CA ALA A 34 3.36 -8.76 -8.16
C ALA A 34 4.17 -7.46 -8.30
N LEU A 35 4.19 -6.61 -7.26
CA LEU A 35 5.06 -5.43 -7.21
C LEU A 35 6.54 -5.80 -7.18
N ARG A 36 6.92 -6.86 -6.43
CA ARG A 36 8.30 -7.36 -6.38
C ARG A 36 8.75 -7.93 -7.73
N GLU A 37 7.90 -8.68 -8.41
CA GLU A 37 8.20 -9.25 -9.73
C GLU A 37 8.35 -8.15 -10.79
N ARG A 38 7.48 -7.14 -10.75
CA ARG A 38 7.52 -6.02 -11.68
C ARG A 38 8.64 -5.02 -11.41
N TRP A 39 8.95 -4.77 -10.14
CA TRP A 39 10.00 -3.85 -9.71
C TRP A 39 10.97 -4.53 -8.71
N PRO A 40 11.86 -5.44 -9.16
CA PRO A 40 12.78 -6.15 -8.27
C PRO A 40 13.73 -5.22 -7.50
N ALA A 41 14.10 -4.08 -8.09
CA ALA A 41 14.92 -3.06 -7.45
C ALA A 41 14.21 -2.45 -6.21
N MET A 42 12.90 -2.17 -6.31
CA MET A 42 12.10 -1.68 -5.18
C MET A 42 12.18 -2.64 -4.00
N TYR A 43 12.04 -3.95 -4.25
CA TYR A 43 12.11 -4.94 -3.18
C TYR A 43 13.51 -5.05 -2.58
N LYS A 44 14.57 -4.92 -3.39
CA LYS A 44 15.96 -4.89 -2.89
C LYS A 44 16.17 -3.71 -1.94
N ASP A 45 15.70 -2.53 -2.32
CA ASP A 45 15.82 -1.32 -1.50
C ASP A 45 14.95 -1.40 -0.23
N PHE A 46 13.73 -1.95 -0.35
CA PHE A 46 12.84 -2.21 0.79
C PHE A 46 13.51 -3.09 1.85
N ARG A 47 14.17 -4.19 1.43
CA ARG A 47 14.89 -5.07 2.35
C ARG A 47 16.05 -4.35 3.03
N HIS A 48 16.84 -3.60 2.25
CA HIS A 48 17.96 -2.84 2.81
C HIS A 48 17.46 -1.81 3.83
N TYR A 49 16.42 -1.06 3.50
CA TYR A 49 15.78 -0.11 4.40
C TYR A 49 15.28 -0.79 5.68
N SER A 50 14.55 -1.89 5.55
CA SER A 50 13.95 -2.58 6.70
C SER A 50 15.01 -3.16 7.64
N GLN A 51 16.13 -3.66 7.11
CA GLN A 51 17.27 -4.14 7.89
C GLN A 51 18.05 -3.00 8.58
N THR A 52 18.11 -1.82 7.95
CA THR A 52 18.88 -0.69 8.47
C THR A 52 18.12 0.08 9.54
N PHE A 53 16.84 0.34 9.29
CA PHE A 53 16.03 1.26 10.10
C PHE A 53 15.03 0.58 11.02
N THR A 54 14.78 -0.74 10.84
CA THR A 54 13.84 -1.52 11.66
C THR A 54 12.48 -0.80 11.83
N PRO A 55 11.77 -0.53 10.71
CA PRO A 55 10.55 0.25 10.73
C PRO A 55 9.45 -0.43 11.54
N LYS A 56 8.53 0.38 12.08
CA LYS A 56 7.44 -0.12 12.93
C LYS A 56 6.13 -0.23 12.15
N THR A 57 5.20 -1.01 12.70
CA THR A 57 3.82 -1.03 12.23
C THR A 57 3.17 0.34 12.37
N GLY A 58 2.21 0.65 11.49
CA GLY A 58 1.57 1.97 11.44
C GLY A 58 2.40 3.06 10.73
N GLU A 59 3.65 2.78 10.37
CA GLU A 59 4.48 3.66 9.54
C GLU A 59 4.35 3.31 8.04
N LEU A 60 5.15 3.96 7.20
CA LEU A 60 5.25 3.66 5.78
C LEU A 60 6.67 3.89 5.26
N TRP A 61 6.95 3.38 4.07
CA TRP A 61 8.15 3.66 3.30
C TRP A 61 7.81 3.94 1.84
N THR A 62 8.33 5.04 1.30
CA THR A 62 8.17 5.42 -0.11
C THR A 62 9.41 5.05 -0.90
N TRP A 63 9.20 4.39 -2.05
CA TRP A 63 10.23 4.14 -3.05
C TRP A 63 9.97 4.95 -4.31
N ALA A 64 11.05 5.48 -4.90
CA ALA A 64 11.02 6.15 -6.19
C ALA A 64 11.90 5.38 -7.18
N GLY A 65 11.28 4.91 -8.26
CA GLY A 65 11.92 4.18 -9.33
C GLY A 65 12.19 5.00 -10.58
N VAL A 66 12.89 4.38 -11.52
CA VAL A 66 13.08 4.94 -12.87
C VAL A 66 11.71 5.12 -13.56
N GLY A 67 11.58 6.17 -14.37
CA GLY A 67 10.34 6.46 -15.09
C GLY A 67 9.25 7.11 -14.23
N GLY A 68 9.59 7.63 -13.05
CA GLY A 68 8.66 8.35 -12.17
C GLY A 68 7.78 7.44 -11.32
N VAL A 69 8.03 6.13 -11.29
CA VAL A 69 7.24 5.18 -10.49
C VAL A 69 7.39 5.49 -9.00
N ARG A 70 6.27 5.66 -8.28
CA ARG A 70 6.24 5.83 -6.83
C ARG A 70 5.44 4.70 -6.17
N ILE A 71 6.10 3.94 -5.31
CA ILE A 71 5.46 2.85 -4.54
C ILE A 71 5.53 3.19 -3.06
N VAL A 72 4.39 3.17 -2.36
CA VAL A 72 4.30 3.42 -0.92
C VAL A 72 3.93 2.14 -0.18
N SER A 73 4.87 1.60 0.58
CA SER A 73 4.66 0.40 1.39
C SER A 73 4.15 0.79 2.77
N LEU A 74 2.88 0.51 3.07
CA LEU A 74 2.21 0.79 4.33
C LEU A 74 2.36 -0.40 5.27
N TYR A 75 2.94 -0.20 6.46
CA TYR A 75 3.19 -1.26 7.44
C TYR A 75 1.94 -1.61 8.26
N THR A 76 0.91 -2.11 7.58
CA THR A 76 -0.40 -2.41 8.19
C THR A 76 -0.42 -3.71 8.98
N GLN A 77 0.50 -4.63 8.70
CA GLN A 77 0.57 -5.97 9.28
C GLN A 77 1.67 -6.10 10.33
N GLU A 78 1.43 -6.92 11.35
CA GLU A 78 2.45 -7.27 12.32
C GLU A 78 3.64 -8.00 11.66
N PRO A 79 4.89 -7.73 12.09
CA PRO A 79 6.06 -8.42 11.56
C PRO A 79 5.98 -9.93 11.86
N ALA A 80 6.74 -10.70 11.07
CA ALA A 80 6.87 -12.13 11.34
C ALA A 80 7.48 -12.37 12.74
N ALA A 81 6.91 -13.31 13.51
CA ALA A 81 7.37 -13.62 14.87
C ALA A 81 8.80 -14.18 14.92
N SER A 82 9.28 -14.74 13.80
CA SER A 82 10.65 -15.24 13.65
C SER A 82 11.08 -15.19 12.18
N HIS A 83 12.38 -15.33 11.94
CA HIS A 83 12.93 -15.32 10.60
C HIS A 83 12.34 -16.46 9.74
N GLY A 84 11.77 -16.12 8.58
CA GLY A 84 11.14 -17.08 7.68
C GLY A 84 9.68 -17.44 8.00
N ALA A 85 9.14 -16.97 9.13
CA ALA A 85 7.71 -17.10 9.42
C ALA A 85 6.88 -16.14 8.55
N ARG A 86 5.57 -16.44 8.44
CA ARG A 86 4.64 -15.53 7.78
C ARG A 86 4.40 -14.30 8.67
N PRO A 87 4.21 -13.11 8.06
CA PRO A 87 3.76 -11.94 8.79
C PRO A 87 2.45 -12.20 9.55
N GLY A 88 2.24 -11.43 10.62
CA GLY A 88 0.97 -11.42 11.34
C GLY A 88 -0.15 -10.75 10.54
N ARG A 89 -1.33 -10.69 11.17
CA ARG A 89 -2.50 -10.03 10.59
C ARG A 89 -2.34 -8.51 10.65
N ALA A 90 -3.12 -7.82 9.81
CA ALA A 90 -3.28 -6.39 9.95
C ALA A 90 -4.22 -6.07 11.11
N THR A 91 -4.03 -4.91 11.72
CA THR A 91 -4.92 -4.38 12.76
C THR A 91 -5.56 -3.09 12.28
N ILE A 92 -6.77 -2.80 12.79
CA ILE A 92 -7.47 -1.54 12.51
C ILE A 92 -6.65 -0.33 12.96
N GLU A 93 -5.95 -0.46 14.08
CA GLU A 93 -5.04 0.55 14.60
C GLU A 93 -3.90 0.85 13.62
N ASN A 94 -3.17 -0.18 13.17
CA ASN A 94 -2.06 -0.02 12.22
C ASN A 94 -2.55 0.58 10.90
N VAL A 95 -3.70 0.13 10.37
CA VAL A 95 -4.31 0.70 9.16
C VAL A 95 -4.63 2.18 9.35
N ASN A 96 -5.24 2.56 10.48
CA ASN A 96 -5.55 3.95 10.78
C ASN A 96 -4.28 4.81 10.88
N HIS A 97 -3.20 4.30 11.49
CA HIS A 97 -1.91 5.00 11.54
C HIS A 97 -1.27 5.15 10.16
N CYS A 98 -1.22 4.07 9.37
CA CYS A 98 -0.68 4.10 8.02
C CYS A 98 -1.44 5.08 7.12
N LEU A 99 -2.77 5.11 7.17
CA LEU A 99 -3.58 6.04 6.38
C LEU A 99 -3.31 7.49 6.78
N LYS A 100 -3.21 7.77 8.09
CA LYS A 100 -2.82 9.11 8.58
C LYS A 100 -1.42 9.51 8.13
N ALA A 101 -0.47 8.57 8.13
CA ALA A 101 0.89 8.81 7.62
C ALA A 101 0.86 9.06 6.10
N LEU A 102 0.08 8.28 5.36
CA LEU A 102 -0.07 8.43 3.91
C LEU A 102 -0.60 9.81 3.53
N CYS A 103 -1.60 10.35 4.24
CA CYS A 103 -2.10 11.72 3.97
C CYS A 103 -0.97 12.75 4.08
N LYS A 104 -0.16 12.68 5.14
CA LYS A 104 0.98 13.58 5.33
C LYS A 104 2.01 13.42 4.22
N THR A 105 2.30 12.18 3.80
CA THR A 105 3.23 11.90 2.70
C THR A 105 2.70 12.43 1.37
N ILE A 106 1.41 12.27 1.08
CA ILE A 106 0.76 12.82 -0.12
C ILE A 106 0.98 14.33 -0.22
N GLU A 107 0.76 15.05 0.89
CA GLU A 107 0.92 16.51 0.94
C GLU A 107 2.39 16.92 0.83
N ALA A 108 3.27 16.26 1.59
CA ALA A 108 4.70 16.57 1.64
C ALA A 108 5.42 16.30 0.32
N GLU A 109 5.13 15.15 -0.31
CA GLU A 109 5.73 14.73 -1.57
C GLU A 109 4.96 15.26 -2.80
N LYS A 110 3.83 15.95 -2.56
CA LYS A 110 2.98 16.62 -3.57
C LYS A 110 2.45 15.68 -4.65
N PHE A 111 2.09 14.45 -4.26
CA PHE A 111 1.48 13.48 -5.17
C PHE A 111 0.26 14.06 -5.85
N LYS A 112 0.06 13.73 -7.13
CA LYS A 112 -1.07 14.22 -7.93
C LYS A 112 -2.27 13.29 -7.92
N SER A 113 -2.06 12.01 -7.64
CA SER A 113 -3.10 10.99 -7.49
C SER A 113 -2.51 9.76 -6.80
N VAL A 114 -3.33 8.99 -6.10
CA VAL A 114 -2.89 7.76 -5.43
C VAL A 114 -3.83 6.60 -5.71
N ALA A 115 -3.29 5.44 -6.05
CA ALA A 115 -4.02 4.18 -6.16
C ALA A 115 -3.76 3.29 -4.94
N LEU A 116 -4.84 2.72 -4.37
CA LEU A 116 -4.80 1.75 -3.28
C LEU A 116 -5.68 0.54 -3.63
N PRO A 117 -5.31 -0.68 -3.19
CA PRO A 117 -6.22 -1.80 -3.20
C PRO A 117 -7.26 -1.65 -2.07
N ARG A 118 -8.13 -2.64 -1.88
CA ARG A 118 -8.82 -2.86 -0.59
C ARG A 118 -7.78 -3.16 0.50
N LEU A 119 -7.23 -2.10 1.08
CA LEU A 119 -6.05 -2.15 1.95
C LEU A 119 -6.24 -3.11 3.12
N ALA A 120 -5.20 -3.89 3.45
CA ALA A 120 -5.21 -4.81 4.59
C ALA A 120 -6.33 -5.88 4.58
N THR A 121 -7.05 -6.03 3.48
CA THR A 121 -8.00 -7.13 3.25
C THR A 121 -7.28 -8.31 2.58
N GLY A 122 -7.87 -9.50 2.60
CA GLY A 122 -7.24 -10.71 2.06
C GLY A 122 -6.11 -11.22 2.97
N VAL A 123 -4.84 -10.97 2.60
CA VAL A 123 -3.66 -11.40 3.37
C VAL A 123 -3.67 -10.76 4.77
N GLY A 124 -3.97 -9.46 4.84
CA GLY A 124 -4.08 -8.73 6.10
C GLY A 124 -5.24 -9.21 6.99
N GLY A 125 -6.27 -9.84 6.41
CA GLY A 125 -7.34 -10.53 7.14
C GLY A 125 -8.44 -9.63 7.74
N LEU A 126 -8.43 -8.32 7.48
CA LEU A 126 -9.49 -7.42 7.92
C LEU A 126 -10.71 -7.47 6.98
N ASP A 127 -11.89 -7.19 7.54
CA ASP A 127 -13.12 -7.01 6.77
C ASP A 127 -13.14 -5.62 6.14
N TRP A 128 -13.56 -5.55 4.87
CA TRP A 128 -13.64 -4.31 4.14
C TRP A 128 -14.64 -3.32 4.75
N LYS A 129 -15.69 -3.81 5.42
CA LYS A 129 -16.65 -2.95 6.12
C LYS A 129 -16.00 -2.14 7.25
N ASP A 130 -14.89 -2.63 7.80
CA ASP A 130 -14.15 -1.98 8.89
C ASP A 130 -13.03 -1.07 8.33
N VAL A 131 -12.43 -1.47 7.21
CA VAL A 131 -11.35 -0.69 6.57
C VAL A 131 -11.89 0.49 5.76
N LYS A 132 -12.97 0.30 5.00
CA LYS A 132 -13.53 1.33 4.12
C LYS A 132 -13.80 2.67 4.84
N PRO A 133 -14.45 2.69 6.03
CA PRO A 133 -14.66 3.92 6.77
C PRO A 133 -13.37 4.64 7.17
N LEU A 134 -12.28 3.90 7.42
CA LEU A 134 -10.97 4.50 7.73
C LEU A 134 -10.38 5.18 6.50
N MET A 135 -10.47 4.53 5.34
CA MET A 135 -10.01 5.12 4.07
C MET A 135 -10.81 6.37 3.73
N GLU A 136 -12.13 6.33 3.87
CA GLU A 136 -12.99 7.51 3.67
C GLU A 136 -12.63 8.63 4.65
N LYS A 137 -12.50 8.33 5.95
CA LYS A 137 -12.13 9.30 6.98
C LYS A 137 -10.82 10.03 6.65
N HIS A 138 -9.79 9.30 6.24
CA HIS A 138 -8.46 9.87 6.02
C HIS A 138 -8.22 10.41 4.62
N LEU A 139 -8.83 9.84 3.58
CA LEU A 139 -8.47 10.14 2.19
C LEU A 139 -9.53 10.95 1.43
N SER A 140 -10.78 10.98 1.89
CA SER A 140 -11.86 11.66 1.13
C SER A 140 -11.67 13.17 1.01
N HIS A 141 -11.11 13.80 2.05
CA HIS A 141 -10.89 15.25 2.14
C HIS A 141 -9.70 15.75 1.32
N LEU A 142 -8.88 14.83 0.76
CA LEU A 142 -7.76 15.20 -0.09
C LEU A 142 -8.25 15.83 -1.40
N SER A 143 -7.56 16.88 -1.84
CA SER A 143 -7.85 17.60 -3.09
C SER A 143 -7.41 16.86 -4.35
N ILE A 144 -6.71 15.73 -4.20
CA ILE A 144 -6.27 14.88 -5.29
C ILE A 144 -7.23 13.69 -5.51
N PRO A 145 -7.22 13.08 -6.71
CA PRO A 145 -7.89 11.81 -6.94
C PRO A 145 -7.24 10.68 -6.11
N VAL A 146 -8.07 9.93 -5.40
CA VAL A 146 -7.68 8.71 -4.70
C VAL A 146 -8.50 7.55 -5.27
N TYR A 147 -7.82 6.59 -5.88
CA TYR A 147 -8.45 5.43 -6.53
C TYR A 147 -8.36 4.21 -5.64
N VAL A 148 -9.51 3.63 -5.30
CA VAL A 148 -9.60 2.39 -4.54
C VAL A 148 -10.02 1.27 -5.48
N TYR A 149 -9.10 0.37 -5.77
CA TYR A 149 -9.34 -0.80 -6.60
C TYR A 149 -10.15 -1.82 -5.80
N SER A 150 -11.48 -1.74 -5.91
CA SER A 150 -12.42 -2.55 -5.14
C SER A 150 -12.67 -3.93 -5.76
N THR A 151 -12.52 -4.03 -7.08
CA THR A 151 -12.69 -5.27 -7.85
C THR A 151 -11.50 -5.47 -8.80
N TYR A 152 -10.84 -6.63 -8.71
CA TYR A 152 -9.68 -6.97 -9.51
C TYR A 152 -10.07 -7.61 -10.85
N HIS A 153 -9.58 -7.03 -11.95
CA HIS A 153 -9.67 -7.63 -13.29
C HIS A 153 -8.28 -7.67 -13.91
N PRO A 154 -7.66 -8.85 -14.06
CA PRO A 154 -6.28 -8.98 -14.52
C PRO A 154 -6.09 -8.39 -15.91
N GLY A 155 -5.05 -7.57 -16.10
CA GLY A 155 -4.72 -6.99 -17.40
C GLY A 155 -5.66 -5.89 -17.90
N VAL A 156 -6.66 -5.48 -17.11
CA VAL A 156 -7.62 -4.42 -17.49
C VAL A 156 -7.23 -3.11 -16.81
N GLN A 157 -7.05 -2.04 -17.57
CA GLN A 157 -6.82 -0.71 -17.01
C GLN A 157 -8.14 -0.15 -16.44
N ALA A 158 -8.09 0.40 -15.23
CA ALA A 158 -9.24 1.01 -14.59
C ALA A 158 -9.58 2.40 -15.17
N GLU A 159 -10.83 2.81 -15.02
CA GLU A 159 -11.27 4.18 -15.32
C GLU A 159 -10.94 5.12 -14.14
N GLU A 160 -9.78 5.76 -14.23
CA GLU A 160 -9.24 6.70 -13.23
C GLU A 160 -9.64 8.15 -13.51
#